data_AF-A0A1H4LMW3-F1
#
_entry.id   AF-A0A1H4LMW3-F1
#
_cell.length_a   1.000
_cell.length_b   1.000
_cell.length_c   1.000
_cell.angle_alpha   90.00
_cell.angle_beta   90.00
_cell.angle_gamma   90.00
#
_symmetry.space_group_name_H-M   'P 1'
#
loop_
_entity.id
_entity.type
_entity.pdbx_description
1 polymer ?
#
loop_
_entity_poly.entity_id
_entity_poly.type
_entity_poly.pdbx_seq_one_letter_code
_entity_poly.pdbx_strand_id
1 'polypeptide(L)' 'MVNKPKIKLVITSIFSGLLFVWIKNSQSIKTWQLQFDNSDISGGLGFFITVNIIKYFLFLVSLMSLGLFVIKLIKKS' A
#
# COMPACT_ATOMS: atom_id res chain seq x y z
N MET A 1 -9.83 26.72 14.14
CA MET A 1 -9.51 25.31 13.76
C MET A 1 -9.59 25.19 12.24
N VAL A 2 -8.45 25.04 11.58
CA VAL A 2 -8.35 25.11 10.11
C VAL A 2 -8.88 23.80 9.49
N ASN A 3 -9.99 23.90 8.75
CA ASN A 3 -10.51 22.85 7.86
C ASN A 3 -9.46 22.48 6.80
N LYS A 4 -8.57 21.52 7.11
CA LYS A 4 -7.59 20.92 6.18
C LYS A 4 -7.90 19.44 5.85
N PRO A 5 -9.14 19.05 5.47
CA PRO A 5 -9.39 17.67 5.02
C PRO A 5 -8.65 17.33 3.71
N LYS A 6 -8.20 18.34 2.95
CA LYS A 6 -7.51 18.17 1.66
C LYS A 6 -6.06 17.68 1.77
N ILE A 7 -5.33 18.17 2.78
CA ILE A 7 -3.92 17.80 2.98
C ILE A 7 -3.80 16.36 3.47
N LYS A 8 -4.73 15.92 4.31
CA LYS A 8 -4.75 14.54 4.82
C LYS A 8 -4.80 13.50 3.69
N LEU A 9 -5.69 13.68 2.70
CA LEU A 9 -5.82 12.74 1.58
C LEU A 9 -4.55 12.65 0.71
N VAL A 10 -3.91 13.79 0.44
CA VAL A 10 -2.68 13.84 -0.35
C VAL A 10 -1.54 13.15 0.42
N ILE A 11 -1.40 13.44 1.72
CA ILE A 11 -0.41 12.79 2.57
C ILE A 11 -0.65 11.28 2.63
N THR A 12 -1.90 10.82 2.82
CA THR A 12 -2.21 9.38 2.85
C THR A 12 -1.90 8.70 1.52
N SER A 13 -2.12 9.37 0.39
CA SER A 13 -1.78 8.84 -0.93
C SER A 13 -0.27 8.71 -1.12
N ILE A 14 0.49 9.76 -0.77
CA ILE A 14 1.96 9.75 -0.84
C ILE A 14 2.54 8.67 0.08
N PHE A 15 2.04 8.59 1.32
CA PHE A 15 2.53 7.64 2.31
C PHE A 15 2.20 6.19 1.90
N SER A 16 1.01 5.93 1.38
CA SER A 16 0.61 4.63 0.83
C SER A 16 1.50 4.22 -0.35
N GLY A 17 1.76 5.14 -1.28
CA GLY A 17 2.63 4.90 -2.43
C GLY A 17 4.07 4.58 -2.02
N LEU A 18 4.63 5.35 -1.07
CA LEU A 18 5.96 5.10 -0.53
C LEU A 18 6.05 3.74 0.17
N LEU A 19 5.05 3.38 0.97
CA LEU A 19 4.99 2.06 1.61
C LEU A 19 4.92 0.93 0.58
N PHE A 20 4.11 1.07 -0.48
CA PHE A 20 4.03 0.08 -1.54
C PHE A 20 5.37 -0.11 -2.26
N VAL A 21 6.06 0.98 -2.61
CA VAL A 21 7.37 0.93 -3.26
C VAL A 21 8.41 0.33 -2.32
N TRP A 22 8.41 0.71 -1.04
CA TRP A 22 9.30 0.15 -0.04
C TRP A 22 9.08 -1.36 0.12
N ILE A 23 7.83 -1.81 0.21
CA ILE A 23 7.50 -3.24 0.30
C ILE A 23 7.99 -4.00 -0.94
N LYS A 24 7.77 -3.44 -2.14
CA LYS A 24 8.17 -4.07 -3.42
C LYS A 24 9.69 -4.15 -3.59
N ASN A 25 10.42 -3.14 -3.11
CA ASN A 25 11.86 -3.02 -3.32
C ASN A 25 12.72 -3.47 -2.13
N SER A 26 12.12 -3.71 -0.97
CA SER A 26 12.83 -4.19 0.22
C SER A 26 13.40 -5.58 -0.02
N GLN A 27 14.73 -5.66 -0.07
CA GLN A 27 15.46 -6.93 -0.12
C GLN A 27 15.15 -7.78 1.10
N SER A 28 14.95 -7.19 2.28
CA SER A 28 14.56 -7.93 3.48
C SER A 28 13.26 -8.71 3.28
N ILE A 29 12.24 -8.10 2.65
CA ILE A 29 10.97 -8.80 2.39
C ILE A 29 11.18 -9.94 1.38
N LYS A 30 11.99 -9.72 0.33
CA LYS A 30 12.32 -10.77 -0.65
C LYS A 30 13.11 -11.92 -0.04
N THR A 31 14.07 -11.63 0.83
CA THR A 31 14.86 -12.66 1.54
C THR A 31 14.00 -13.43 2.51
N TRP A 32 13.09 -12.76 3.23
CA TRP A 32 12.12 -13.43 4.09
C TRP A 32 11.19 -14.32 3.28
N GLN A 33 10.69 -13.82 2.16
CA GLN A 33 9.86 -14.60 1.22
C GLN A 33 10.61 -15.85 0.73
N LEU A 34 11.87 -15.72 0.32
CA LEU A 34 12.73 -16.84 -0.09
C LEU A 34 13.05 -17.82 1.06
N GLN A 35 13.26 -17.34 2.28
CA GLN A 35 13.49 -18.20 3.45
C GLN A 35 12.23 -18.97 3.85
N PHE A 36 11.06 -18.38 3.65
CA PHE A 36 9.77 -19.02 3.88
C PHE A 36 9.38 -19.98 2.76
N ASP A 37 9.67 -19.67 1.49
CA ASP A 37 9.41 -20.58 0.38
C ASP A 37 10.29 -21.85 0.43
N ASN A 38 11.46 -21.77 1.06
CA ASN A 38 12.38 -22.90 1.25
C ASN A 38 12.23 -23.62 2.60
N SER A 39 11.30 -23.20 3.46
CA SER A 39 10.99 -23.92 4.69
C SER A 39 9.61 -24.57 4.57
N ASP A 40 9.51 -25.89 4.80
CA ASP A 40 8.26 -26.69 4.80
C ASP A 40 7.27 -26.29 5.92
N ILE A 41 7.35 -25.05 6.40
CA ILE A 41 6.63 -24.54 7.56
C ILE A 41 5.40 -23.78 7.06
N SER A 42 4.22 -24.26 7.43
CA SER A 42 2.92 -23.65 7.08
C SER A 42 2.78 -22.16 7.44
N GLY A 43 3.61 -21.66 8.38
CA GLY A 43 3.70 -20.25 8.73
C GLY A 43 4.22 -19.33 7.61
N GLY A 44 5.05 -19.85 6.70
CA GLY A 44 5.57 -19.11 5.55
C GLY A 44 4.49 -18.70 4.55
N LEU A 45 3.54 -19.59 4.30
CA LEU A 45 2.36 -19.31 3.47
C LEU A 45 1.48 -18.22 4.08
N GLY A 46 1.25 -18.25 5.40
CA GLY A 46 0.46 -17.22 6.09
C GLY A 46 1.09 -15.84 5.97
N PHE A 47 2.41 -15.74 6.14
CA PHE A 47 3.14 -14.48 5.96
C PHE A 47 3.11 -14.00 4.50
N PHE A 48 3.37 -14.89 3.53
CA PHE A 48 3.30 -14.58 2.10
C PHE A 48 1.92 -14.04 1.69
N ILE A 49 0.84 -14.71 2.12
CA ILE A 49 -0.54 -14.31 1.85
C ILE A 49 -0.82 -12.95 2.50
N THR A 50 -0.43 -12.76 3.76
CA THR A 50 -0.65 -11.50 4.49
C THR A 50 0.07 -10.32 3.85
N VAL A 51 1.34 -10.48 3.47
CA VAL A 51 2.13 -9.45 2.78
C VAL A 51 1.50 -9.09 1.44
N ASN A 52 1.05 -10.08 0.67
CA ASN A 52 0.37 -9.84 -0.59
C ASN A 52 -0.99 -9.14 -0.39
N ILE A 53 -1.82 -9.57 0.58
CA ILE A 53 -3.09 -8.92 0.89
C ILE A 53 -2.86 -7.45 1.27
N ILE A 54 -1.90 -7.16 2.15
CA ILE A 54 -1.55 -5.79 2.55
C ILE A 54 -1.11 -4.96 1.34
N LYS A 55 -0.26 -5.53 0.48
CA LYS A 55 0.22 -4.87 -0.74
C LYS A 55 -0.93 -4.49 -1.67
N TYR A 56 -1.87 -5.40 -1.94
CA TYR A 56 -3.02 -5.12 -2.79
C TYR A 56 -4.03 -4.18 -2.14
N PHE A 57 -4.20 -4.26 -0.82
CA PHE A 57 -5.03 -3.34 -0.05
C PHE A 57 -4.50 -1.90 -0.15
N LEU A 58 -3.19 -1.69 0.06
CA LEU A 58 -2.55 -0.37 -0.08
C LEU A 58 -2.71 0.19 -1.49
N PHE A 59 -2.58 -0.66 -2.50
CA PHE A 59 -2.79 -0.29 -3.91
C PHE A 59 -4.23 0.16 -4.18
N LEU A 60 -5.23 -0.59 -3.69
CA LEU A 60 -6.65 -0.22 -3.79
C LEU A 60 -6.96 1.11 -3.09
N VAL A 61 -6.43 1.32 -1.88
CA VAL A 61 -6.59 2.58 -1.14
C VAL A 61 -5.97 3.75 -1.90
N SER A 62 -4.80 3.55 -2.53
CA SER A 62 -4.16 4.55 -3.36
C SER A 62 -5.02 4.91 -4.59
N LEU A 63 -5.53 3.91 -5.30
CA LEU A 63 -6.44 4.09 -6.45
C LEU A 63 -7.72 4.83 -6.08
N MET A 64 -8.37 4.44 -4.98
CA MET A 64 -9.58 5.12 -4.50
C MET A 64 -9.30 6.58 -4.12
N SER A 65 -8.19 6.85 -3.43
CA SER A 65 -7.77 8.21 -3.08
C SER A 65 -7.52 9.08 -4.32
N LEU A 66 -6.82 8.53 -5.32
CA LEU A 66 -6.60 9.19 -6.61
C LEU A 66 -7.91 9.43 -7.37
N GLY A 67 -8.80 8.44 -7.44
CA GLY A 67 -10.10 8.57 -8.11
C GLY A 67 -10.95 9.67 -7.48
N LEU A 68 -11.05 9.71 -6.15
CA LEU A 68 -11.76 10.77 -5.43
C LEU A 68 -11.12 12.14 -5.64
N PHE A 69 -9.79 12.21 -5.72
CA PHE A 69 -9.07 13.45 -6.00
C PHE A 69 -9.39 13.98 -7.42
N VAL A 70 -9.32 13.12 -8.43
CA VAL A 70 -9.62 13.46 -9.84
C VAL A 70 -11.08 13.87 -10.00
N ILE A 71 -12.04 13.11 -9.47
CA ILE A 71 -13.46 13.45 -9.53
C ILE A 71 -13.70 14.84 -8.91
N LYS A 72 -13.01 15.15 -7.80
CA LYS A 72 -13.15 16.42 -7.10
C LYS A 72 -12.47 17.59 -7.83
N LEU A 73 -11.46 17.35 -8.66
CA LEU A 73 -10.91 18.35 -9.58
C LEU A 73 -11.88 18.64 -10.71
N ILE A 74 -12.45 17.59 -11.33
CA ILE A 74 -13.42 17.72 -12.43
C ILE A 74 -14.68 18.45 -11.95
N LYS A 75 -15.22 18.09 -10.78
CA LYS A 75 -16.41 18.76 -10.20
C LYS A 75 -16.18 20.21 -9.77
N LYS A 76 -14.92 20.66 -9.68
CA LYS A 76 -14.55 22.01 -9.25
C LYS A 76 -14.10 22.90 -10.41
N SER A 77 -13.93 22.32 -11.61
CA SER A 77 -13.84 23.02 -12.88
C SER A 77 -15.22 23.24 -13.47
#